data_AF-A0A2V5T865-F1
#
_entry.id   AF-A0A2V5T865-F1
#
_cell.length_a   1.000
_cell.length_b   1.000
_cell.length_c   1.000
_cell.angle_alpha   90.00
_cell.angle_beta   90.00
_cell.angle_gamma   90.00
#
_symmetry.space_group_name_H-M   'P 1'
#
loop_
_entity.id
_entity.type
_entity.pdbx_description
1 polymer ?
#
loop_
_entity_poly.entity_id
_entity_poly.type
_entity_poly.pdbx_seq_one_letter_code
_entity_poly.pdbx_strand_id
1 'polypeptide(L)'
;MIGSSISHYRLTEKLGAGGMGVVYGAEDVILKRQVALKFLPEELTTDPHALDRFSREARAAAALNHPHICTIHDMGEHEGRHFIVMERLEGKTLMHYLAGRAVTKIQIIELAAQIADALDAAHAKGIIHRDIKPANIFVTTRGDVKVLDFGLAKLLPQATKPAGVEDGQTSSAPTVDSNLTDAGIAVGTVAYMSPEQVRGDELDSRTDLFSFGAVLYEMATQRQAFSGQTSAVVYEAILNRDPAAVSFRNPELPTRFQEIIDKALEKDPELRYQSAGELRSDLKRLKRDLESTESRLRTLPASRASPRNWWSSQKVVIAAVLISGLAVVLALRWRSAPLPHESRMLLQRSITANPPENPVYAAAISPDGRSLAYADFTGVFVRLLETGESHPLALPEGFCFR
;
A
#
# COMPACT_ATOMS: atom_id res chain seq x y z
N MET A 1 -21.23 24.48 18.94
CA MET A 1 -21.37 23.16 19.58
C MET A 1 -20.37 22.93 20.71
N ILE A 2 -19.09 23.31 20.64
CA ILE A 2 -18.19 23.13 21.81
C ILE A 2 -18.75 23.91 23.02
N GLY A 3 -18.80 23.27 24.19
CA GLY A 3 -19.38 23.83 25.42
C GLY A 3 -20.91 23.65 25.55
N SER A 4 -21.63 23.26 24.49
CA SER A 4 -23.06 22.93 24.59
C SER A 4 -23.27 21.52 25.14
N SER A 5 -24.44 21.29 25.74
CA SER A 5 -24.87 19.96 26.19
C SER A 5 -25.87 19.40 25.20
N ILE A 6 -25.62 18.17 24.74
CA ILE A 6 -26.48 17.42 23.83
C ILE A 6 -26.99 16.22 24.61
N SER A 7 -28.29 16.17 24.89
CA SER A 7 -28.84 15.30 25.94
C SER A 7 -28.10 15.56 27.26
N HIS A 8 -27.39 14.57 27.79
CA HIS A 8 -26.54 14.67 28.99
C HIS A 8 -25.03 14.62 28.66
N TYR A 9 -24.66 14.81 27.38
CA TYR A 9 -23.27 14.85 26.94
C TYR A 9 -22.81 16.28 26.74
N ARG A 10 -21.83 16.73 27.53
CA ARG A 10 -21.21 18.05 27.37
C ARG A 10 -20.06 17.96 26.37
N LEU A 11 -20.17 18.63 25.24
CA LEU A 11 -19.12 18.64 24.22
C LEU A 11 -17.88 19.41 24.70
N THR A 12 -16.72 18.76 24.68
CA THR A 12 -15.46 19.32 25.19
C THR A 12 -14.54 19.81 24.08
N GLU A 13 -14.39 19.04 23.01
CA GLU A 13 -13.47 19.35 21.91
C GLU A 13 -13.89 18.70 20.60
N LYS A 14 -13.36 19.16 19.47
CA LYS A 14 -13.52 18.50 18.17
C LYS A 14 -12.36 17.53 17.96
N LEU A 15 -12.65 16.24 17.74
CA LEU A 15 -11.64 15.19 17.55
C LEU A 15 -11.30 14.98 16.08
N GLY A 16 -12.26 15.17 15.19
CA GLY A 16 -12.06 14.97 13.76
C GLY A 16 -13.29 15.34 12.94
N ALA A 17 -13.09 15.49 11.63
CA ALA A 17 -14.16 15.64 10.65
C ALA A 17 -13.73 14.99 9.33
N GLY A 18 -14.68 14.41 8.61
CA GLY A 18 -14.47 13.83 7.27
C GLY A 18 -15.80 13.52 6.58
N GLY A 19 -15.76 12.79 5.47
CA GLY A 19 -16.96 12.45 4.68
C GLY A 19 -18.02 11.63 5.41
N MET A 20 -17.67 11.02 6.55
CA MET A 20 -18.61 10.25 7.40
C MET A 20 -19.09 11.05 8.62
N GLY A 21 -18.93 12.38 8.61
CA GLY A 21 -19.42 13.28 9.64
C GLY A 21 -18.33 13.87 10.56
N VAL A 22 -18.78 14.40 11.70
CA VAL A 22 -17.91 15.12 12.65
C VAL A 22 -17.92 14.40 13.99
N VAL A 23 -16.72 14.21 14.56
CA VAL A 23 -16.53 13.57 15.86
C VAL A 23 -16.11 14.60 16.90
N TYR A 24 -16.84 14.66 18.01
CA TYR A 24 -16.53 15.49 19.16
C TYR A 24 -16.18 14.61 20.38
N GLY A 25 -15.25 15.10 21.20
CA GLY A 25 -15.07 14.62 22.55
C GLY A 25 -16.18 15.17 23.43
N ALA A 26 -16.68 14.37 24.35
CA ALA A 26 -17.66 14.83 25.31
C ALA A 26 -17.49 14.15 26.68
N GLU A 27 -18.06 14.79 27.70
CA GLU A 27 -18.24 14.22 29.02
C GLU A 27 -19.70 13.78 29.19
N ASP A 28 -19.92 12.51 29.52
CA ASP A 28 -21.19 12.02 30.04
C ASP A 28 -21.33 12.52 31.47
N VAL A 29 -22.17 13.53 31.71
CA VAL A 29 -22.25 14.20 33.03
C VAL A 29 -22.96 13.35 34.08
N ILE A 30 -23.67 12.29 33.67
CA ILE A 30 -24.37 11.36 34.57
C ILE A 30 -23.40 10.30 35.05
N LEU A 31 -22.75 9.58 34.11
CA LEU A 31 -21.82 8.51 34.42
C LEU A 31 -20.40 9.01 34.72
N LYS A 32 -20.13 10.30 34.52
CA LYS A 32 -18.84 10.97 34.76
C LYS A 32 -17.68 10.30 34.01
N ARG A 33 -17.89 10.02 32.73
CA ARG A 33 -16.89 9.39 31.85
C ARG A 33 -16.70 10.18 30.56
N GLN A 34 -15.53 10.04 29.95
CA GLN A 34 -15.25 10.60 28.63
C GLN A 34 -15.79 9.68 27.54
N VAL A 35 -16.43 10.28 26.54
CA VAL A 35 -17.00 9.61 25.37
C VAL A 35 -16.65 10.37 24.09
N ALA A 36 -16.88 9.75 22.94
CA ALA A 36 -16.84 10.41 21.65
C ALA A 36 -18.24 10.40 21.03
N LEU A 37 -18.68 11.54 20.48
CA LEU A 37 -19.95 11.70 19.78
C LEU A 37 -19.66 11.91 18.30
N LYS A 38 -20.13 10.97 17.47
CA LYS A 38 -20.05 11.07 16.00
C LYS A 38 -21.40 11.50 15.47
N PHE A 39 -21.47 12.71 14.91
CA PHE A 39 -22.65 13.22 14.20
C PHE A 39 -22.62 12.73 12.76
N LEU A 40 -23.77 12.25 12.30
CA LEU A 40 -23.92 11.86 10.90
C LEU A 40 -23.96 13.07 9.96
N PRO A 41 -23.57 12.87 8.69
CA PRO A 41 -23.86 13.81 7.60
C PRO A 41 -25.36 14.10 7.47
N GLU A 42 -25.71 15.33 7.06
CA GLU A 42 -27.10 15.80 6.93
C GLU A 42 -27.86 15.06 5.81
N GLU A 43 -27.14 14.52 4.83
CA GLU A 43 -27.71 13.74 3.73
C GLU A 43 -28.35 12.44 4.24
N LEU A 44 -27.82 11.86 5.34
CA LEU A 44 -28.39 10.67 5.98
C LEU A 44 -29.60 11.00 6.85
N THR A 45 -29.79 12.25 7.26
CA THR A 45 -30.86 12.66 8.19
C THR A 45 -32.18 12.98 7.48
N THR A 46 -32.18 13.06 6.14
CA THR A 46 -33.36 13.43 5.35
C THR A 46 -34.09 12.24 4.71
N ASP A 47 -33.45 11.06 4.63
CA ASP A 47 -34.07 9.82 4.15
C ASP A 47 -34.49 8.91 5.33
N PRO A 48 -35.81 8.77 5.61
CA PRO A 48 -36.30 7.89 6.68
C PRO A 48 -35.87 6.43 6.53
N HIS A 49 -35.69 5.94 5.29
CA HIS A 49 -35.23 4.57 5.07
C HIS A 49 -33.73 4.42 5.38
N ALA A 50 -32.91 5.43 5.11
CA ALA A 50 -31.51 5.44 5.53
C ALA A 50 -31.39 5.48 7.06
N LEU A 51 -32.25 6.24 7.74
CA LEU A 51 -32.26 6.32 9.21
C LEU A 51 -32.70 5.01 9.90
N ASP A 52 -33.69 4.30 9.37
CA ASP A 52 -34.07 3.00 9.91
C ASP A 52 -32.94 1.97 9.74
N ARG A 53 -32.33 1.93 8.54
CA ARG A 53 -31.15 1.08 8.29
C ARG A 53 -30.01 1.43 9.25
N PHE A 54 -29.72 2.71 9.45
CA PHE A 54 -28.71 3.18 10.38
C PHE A 54 -28.97 2.69 11.80
N SER A 55 -30.19 2.89 12.28
CA SER A 55 -30.59 2.50 13.63
C SER A 55 -30.47 0.99 13.85
N ARG A 56 -30.81 0.19 12.84
CA ARG A 56 -30.64 -1.26 12.88
C ARG A 56 -29.17 -1.67 12.91
N GLU A 57 -28.33 -1.06 12.07
CA GLU A 57 -26.90 -1.37 12.01
C GLU A 57 -26.17 -0.91 13.28
N ALA A 58 -26.49 0.26 13.82
CA ALA A 58 -25.96 0.76 15.08
C ALA A 58 -26.30 -0.16 16.26
N ARG A 59 -27.55 -0.65 16.33
CA ARG A 59 -27.96 -1.63 17.37
C ARG A 59 -27.23 -2.95 17.23
N ALA A 60 -27.04 -3.44 16.01
CA ALA A 60 -26.28 -4.66 15.76
C ALA A 60 -24.81 -4.50 16.20
N ALA A 61 -24.19 -3.37 15.84
CA ALA A 61 -22.82 -3.05 16.25
C ALA A 61 -22.69 -2.86 17.77
N ALA A 62 -23.68 -2.26 18.45
CA ALA A 62 -23.70 -2.10 19.91
C ALA A 62 -23.77 -3.44 20.68
N ALA A 63 -24.25 -4.52 20.03
CA ALA A 63 -24.23 -5.87 20.61
C ALA A 63 -22.84 -6.54 20.54
N LEU A 64 -21.86 -5.91 19.89
CA LEU A 64 -20.48 -6.38 19.86
C LEU A 64 -19.75 -5.90 21.11
N ASN A 65 -19.35 -6.86 21.96
CA ASN A 65 -18.46 -6.63 23.09
C ASN A 65 -17.16 -7.39 22.84
N HIS A 66 -16.10 -6.68 22.47
CA HIS A 66 -14.81 -7.27 22.13
C HIS A 66 -13.68 -6.25 22.37
N PRO A 67 -12.51 -6.66 22.91
CA PRO A 67 -11.40 -5.73 23.19
C PRO A 67 -10.94 -4.94 21.96
N HIS A 68 -11.02 -5.54 20.77
CA HIS A 68 -10.57 -4.94 19.51
C HIS A 68 -11.68 -4.30 18.66
N ILE A 69 -12.89 -4.14 19.21
CA ILE A 69 -14.00 -3.43 18.57
C ILE A 69 -14.33 -2.18 19.39
N CYS A 70 -14.60 -1.07 18.69
CA CYS A 70 -15.05 0.16 19.33
C CYS A 70 -16.46 -0.02 19.88
N THR A 71 -16.63 0.22 21.17
CA THR A 71 -17.90 0.04 21.87
C THR A 71 -18.82 1.23 21.60
N ILE A 72 -20.02 0.94 21.12
CA ILE A 72 -21.12 1.91 21.05
C ILE A 72 -21.83 1.91 22.41
N HIS A 73 -21.97 3.09 23.00
CA HIS A 73 -22.61 3.28 24.29
C HIS A 73 -24.07 3.70 24.17
N ASP A 74 -24.39 4.56 23.20
CA ASP A 74 -25.73 5.11 23.02
C ASP A 74 -25.90 5.66 21.60
N MET A 75 -27.15 5.96 21.23
CA MET A 75 -27.49 6.69 20.01
C MET A 75 -28.59 7.71 20.31
N GLY A 76 -28.56 8.84 19.62
CA GLY A 76 -29.54 9.91 19.85
C GLY A 76 -29.75 10.82 18.67
N GLU A 77 -30.58 11.82 18.89
CA GLU A 77 -30.90 12.87 17.94
C GLU A 77 -30.86 14.22 18.65
N HIS A 78 -30.34 15.24 17.98
CA HIS A 78 -30.33 16.60 18.46
C HIS A 78 -30.54 17.56 17.30
N GLU A 79 -31.60 18.37 17.35
CA GLU A 79 -31.94 19.35 16.30
C GLU A 79 -32.01 18.71 14.90
N GLY A 80 -32.64 17.54 14.79
CA GLY A 80 -32.76 16.78 13.54
C GLY A 80 -31.47 16.07 13.10
N ARG A 81 -30.40 16.14 13.90
CA ARG A 81 -29.12 15.48 13.60
C ARG A 81 -28.91 14.26 14.47
N HIS A 82 -28.76 13.11 13.82
CA HIS A 82 -28.47 11.86 14.52
C HIS A 82 -27.00 11.76 14.90
N PHE A 83 -26.74 11.17 16.07
CA PHE A 83 -25.39 10.90 16.57
C PHE A 83 -25.28 9.54 17.24
N ILE A 84 -24.07 8.98 17.21
CA ILE A 84 -23.68 7.81 18.01
C ILE A 84 -22.70 8.25 19.09
N VAL A 85 -22.91 7.72 20.29
CA VAL A 85 -21.99 7.83 21.43
C VAL A 85 -21.16 6.56 21.47
N MET A 86 -19.85 6.71 21.46
CA MET A 86 -18.90 5.60 21.51
C MET A 86 -17.82 5.84 22.56
N GLU A 87 -17.06 4.79 22.88
CA GLU A 87 -15.94 4.91 23.80
C GLU A 87 -14.93 5.96 23.31
N ARG A 88 -14.38 6.75 24.23
CA ARG A 88 -13.33 7.72 23.91
C ARG A 88 -11.99 7.00 23.74
N LEU A 89 -11.45 7.01 22.52
CA LEU A 89 -10.14 6.43 22.22
C LEU A 89 -9.03 7.49 22.23
N GLU A 90 -7.87 7.11 22.73
CA GLU A 90 -6.64 7.91 22.69
C GLU A 90 -5.62 7.22 21.80
N GLY A 91 -5.12 7.92 20.77
CA GLY A 91 -4.21 7.35 19.78
C GLY A 91 -4.44 7.95 18.39
N LYS A 92 -4.27 7.14 17.35
CA LYS A 92 -4.41 7.57 15.95
C LYS A 92 -5.08 6.48 15.13
N THR A 93 -5.81 6.86 14.08
CA THR A 93 -6.23 5.90 13.03
C THR A 93 -4.99 5.24 12.41
N LEU A 94 -5.12 4.02 11.89
CA LEU A 94 -4.07 3.29 11.19
C LEU A 94 -3.51 4.12 10.02
N MET A 95 -4.36 4.87 9.31
CA MET A 95 -3.95 5.80 8.25
C MET A 95 -2.85 6.78 8.73
N HIS A 96 -3.12 7.53 9.80
CA HIS A 96 -2.17 8.45 10.41
C HIS A 96 -1.00 7.75 11.12
N TYR A 97 -1.22 6.53 11.60
CA TYR A 97 -0.18 5.73 12.25
C TYR A 97 0.89 5.29 11.24
N LEU A 98 0.49 4.86 10.05
CA LEU A 98 1.37 4.46 8.95
C LEU A 98 2.14 5.67 8.39
N ALA A 99 1.49 6.83 8.24
CA ALA A 99 2.14 8.05 7.77
C ALA A 99 3.22 8.61 8.73
N GLY A 100 3.18 8.24 10.01
CA GLY A 100 3.99 8.89 11.05
C GLY A 100 5.28 8.18 11.45
N ARG A 101 5.49 6.90 11.09
CA ARG A 101 6.69 6.12 11.47
C ARG A 101 6.87 4.84 10.65
N ALA A 102 8.12 4.37 10.57
CA ALA A 102 8.38 2.99 10.17
C ALA A 102 7.79 2.03 11.21
N VAL A 103 6.92 1.14 10.76
CA VAL A 103 6.29 0.09 11.60
C VAL A 103 7.09 -1.19 11.42
N THR A 104 7.47 -1.84 12.52
CA THR A 104 8.26 -3.08 12.42
C THR A 104 7.38 -4.23 11.92
N LYS A 105 7.99 -5.22 11.27
CA LYS A 105 7.28 -6.43 10.82
C LYS A 105 6.49 -7.13 11.94
N ILE A 106 7.05 -7.18 13.16
CA ILE A 106 6.38 -7.78 14.31
C ILE A 106 5.13 -6.97 14.70
N GLN A 107 5.24 -5.63 14.73
CA GLN A 107 4.10 -4.76 15.01
C GLN A 107 3.00 -4.88 13.94
N ILE A 108 3.38 -4.98 12.65
CA ILE A 108 2.42 -5.21 11.56
C ILE A 108 1.62 -6.49 11.82
N ILE A 109 2.31 -7.60 12.14
CA ILE A 109 1.68 -8.90 12.37
C ILE A 109 0.82 -8.90 13.65
N GLU A 110 1.26 -8.20 14.70
CA GLU A 110 0.48 -8.06 15.94
C GLU A 110 -0.81 -7.28 15.72
N LEU A 111 -0.73 -6.11 15.10
CA LEU A 111 -1.91 -5.30 14.77
C LEU A 111 -2.84 -6.07 13.83
N ALA A 112 -2.30 -6.74 12.82
CA ALA A 112 -3.04 -7.58 11.90
C ALA A 112 -3.81 -8.71 12.61
N ALA A 113 -3.17 -9.39 13.56
CA ALA A 113 -3.82 -10.46 14.31
C ALA A 113 -4.98 -9.93 15.18
N GLN A 114 -4.87 -8.72 15.73
CA GLN A 114 -5.94 -8.08 16.50
C GLN A 114 -7.12 -7.64 15.61
N ILE A 115 -6.85 -7.12 14.40
CA ILE A 115 -7.90 -6.79 13.42
C ILE A 115 -8.66 -8.06 13.01
N ALA A 116 -7.93 -9.14 12.70
CA ALA A 116 -8.54 -10.42 12.35
C ALA A 116 -9.39 -10.99 13.49
N ASP A 117 -8.97 -10.81 14.75
CA ASP A 117 -9.74 -11.22 15.94
C ASP A 117 -11.06 -10.44 16.08
N ALA A 118 -11.03 -9.12 15.82
CA ALA A 118 -12.23 -8.29 15.80
C ALA A 118 -13.21 -8.70 14.69
N LEU A 119 -12.70 -8.98 13.48
CA LEU A 119 -13.52 -9.44 12.36
C LEU A 119 -14.16 -10.79 12.66
N ASP A 120 -13.39 -11.75 13.18
CA ASP A 120 -13.88 -13.09 13.56
C ASP A 120 -15.03 -13.01 14.58
N ALA A 121 -14.87 -12.15 15.60
CA ALA A 121 -15.89 -11.93 16.62
C ALA A 121 -17.19 -11.32 16.07
N ALA A 122 -17.10 -10.41 15.09
CA ALA A 122 -18.26 -9.82 14.44
C ALA A 122 -18.93 -10.79 13.45
N HIS A 123 -18.14 -11.49 12.64
CA HIS A 123 -18.60 -12.47 11.65
C HIS A 123 -19.32 -13.64 12.32
N ALA A 124 -18.85 -14.09 13.49
CA ALA A 124 -19.53 -15.12 14.29
C ALA A 124 -20.96 -14.72 14.74
N LYS A 125 -21.27 -13.41 14.73
CA LYS A 125 -22.61 -12.86 15.01
C LYS A 125 -23.38 -12.46 13.74
N GLY A 126 -22.86 -12.79 12.55
CA GLY A 126 -23.46 -12.44 11.27
C GLY A 126 -23.34 -10.95 10.90
N ILE A 127 -22.42 -10.22 11.54
CA ILE A 127 -22.22 -8.78 11.27
C ILE A 127 -21.01 -8.61 10.37
N ILE A 128 -21.24 -8.06 9.18
CA ILE A 128 -20.21 -7.75 8.18
C ILE A 128 -19.89 -6.25 8.28
N HIS A 129 -18.61 -5.88 8.27
CA HIS A 129 -18.18 -4.50 8.40
C HIS A 129 -18.40 -3.68 7.13
N ARG A 130 -18.02 -4.21 5.96
CA ARG A 130 -18.17 -3.64 4.60
C ARG A 130 -17.34 -2.40 4.24
N ASP A 131 -16.53 -1.87 5.16
CA ASP A 131 -15.74 -0.65 4.94
C ASP A 131 -14.43 -0.72 5.76
N ILE A 132 -13.76 -1.86 5.69
CA ILE A 132 -12.45 -2.04 6.32
C ILE A 132 -11.41 -1.25 5.53
N LYS A 133 -10.84 -0.24 6.19
CA LYS A 133 -9.79 0.63 5.65
C LYS A 133 -8.99 1.24 6.79
N PRO A 134 -7.78 1.78 6.55
CA PRO A 134 -6.94 2.32 7.62
C PRO A 134 -7.57 3.49 8.41
N ALA A 135 -8.52 4.22 7.81
CA ALA A 135 -9.24 5.28 8.49
C ALA A 135 -10.25 4.76 9.55
N ASN A 136 -10.74 3.53 9.40
CA ASN A 136 -11.71 2.89 10.31
C ASN A 136 -11.05 1.91 11.29
N ILE A 137 -9.72 1.89 11.34
CA ILE A 137 -8.94 1.11 12.29
C ILE A 137 -8.19 2.10 13.16
N PHE A 138 -8.31 2.00 14.48
CA PHE A 138 -7.67 2.90 15.42
C PHE A 138 -6.60 2.17 16.22
N VAL A 139 -5.41 2.74 16.32
CA VAL A 139 -4.30 2.24 17.14
C VAL A 139 -4.18 3.13 18.36
N THR A 140 -4.44 2.55 19.53
CA THR A 140 -4.38 3.26 20.81
C THR A 140 -2.94 3.61 21.19
N THR A 141 -2.78 4.54 22.13
CA THR A 141 -1.46 4.86 22.73
C THR A 141 -0.77 3.66 23.38
N ARG A 142 -1.55 2.63 23.76
CA ARG A 142 -1.06 1.36 24.32
C ARG A 142 -0.60 0.36 23.27
N GLY A 143 -0.88 0.62 22.00
CA GLY A 143 -0.54 -0.27 20.88
C GLY A 143 -1.64 -1.26 20.49
N ASP A 144 -2.81 -1.20 21.13
CA ASP A 144 -3.96 -2.04 20.79
C ASP A 144 -4.81 -1.44 19.67
N VAL A 145 -5.40 -2.33 18.85
CA VAL A 145 -6.35 -2.01 17.79
C VAL A 145 -7.76 -1.87 18.34
N LYS A 146 -8.49 -0.91 17.79
CA LYS A 146 -9.96 -0.77 17.87
C LYS A 146 -10.51 -0.58 16.46
N VAL A 147 -11.29 -1.54 15.97
CA VAL A 147 -12.02 -1.41 14.70
C VAL A 147 -13.28 -0.58 14.95
N LEU A 148 -13.47 0.46 14.14
CA LEU A 148 -14.54 1.46 14.27
C LEU A 148 -15.70 1.13 13.33
N ASP A 149 -16.90 1.64 13.61
CA ASP A 149 -17.99 1.76 12.63
C ASP A 149 -18.47 0.47 11.92
N PHE A 150 -18.53 -0.67 12.63
CA PHE A 150 -19.07 -1.92 12.07
C PHE A 150 -20.45 -1.72 11.43
N GLY A 151 -20.55 -2.03 10.13
CA GLY A 151 -21.81 -2.10 9.41
C GLY A 151 -22.42 -0.74 9.06
N LEU A 152 -21.94 0.39 9.59
CA LEU A 152 -22.56 1.71 9.41
C LEU A 152 -22.37 2.33 8.00
N ALA A 153 -21.63 1.67 7.12
CA ALA A 153 -21.30 2.19 5.78
C ALA A 153 -22.33 1.84 4.69
N LYS A 154 -23.34 1.01 4.98
CA LYS A 154 -24.38 0.60 3.99
C LYS A 154 -25.37 1.72 3.61
N LEU A 155 -25.18 2.90 4.17
CA LEU A 155 -26.24 3.90 4.31
C LEU A 155 -26.13 5.04 3.30
N LEU A 156 -24.93 5.24 2.75
CA LEU A 156 -24.77 6.09 1.57
C LEU A 156 -25.30 5.28 0.38
N PRO A 157 -26.19 5.83 -0.47
CA PRO A 157 -26.55 5.20 -1.71
C PRO A 157 -25.27 4.93 -2.50
N GLN A 158 -24.81 3.68 -2.53
CA GLN A 158 -23.98 3.25 -3.64
C GLN A 158 -24.87 3.39 -4.85
N ALA A 159 -24.48 4.27 -5.77
CA ALA A 159 -25.18 4.56 -7.01
C ALA A 159 -25.15 3.35 -7.95
N THR A 160 -25.67 2.20 -7.53
CA THR A 160 -25.66 0.95 -8.30
C THR A 160 -26.56 -0.11 -7.64
N LYS A 161 -27.88 0.13 -7.58
CA LYS A 161 -28.88 -0.89 -7.94
C LYS A 161 -30.07 -0.17 -8.60
N PRO A 162 -30.45 -0.49 -9.85
CA PRO A 162 -31.75 -0.10 -10.35
C PRO A 162 -32.79 -0.82 -9.48
N ALA A 163 -33.67 -0.05 -8.85
CA ALA A 163 -34.85 -0.61 -8.21
C ALA A 163 -35.62 -1.43 -9.25
N GLY A 164 -36.13 -2.58 -8.80
CA GLY A 164 -36.91 -3.51 -9.61
C GLY A 164 -38.02 -2.81 -10.37
N VAL A 165 -38.22 -3.29 -11.59
CA VAL A 165 -39.24 -2.91 -12.54
C VAL A 165 -40.62 -3.06 -11.92
N GLU A 166 -41.32 -1.95 -11.69
CA GLU A 166 -42.78 -1.90 -11.74
C GLU A 166 -43.20 -0.73 -12.64
N ASP A 167 -43.90 -1.13 -13.71
CA ASP A 167 -44.69 -0.41 -14.69
C ASP A 167 -44.57 1.12 -14.84
N GLY A 168 -44.13 1.50 -16.05
CA GLY A 168 -44.78 2.58 -16.79
C GLY A 168 -43.99 3.88 -16.90
N GLN A 169 -43.72 4.22 -18.16
CA GLN A 169 -43.40 5.56 -18.69
C GLN A 169 -41.91 5.90 -18.84
N THR A 170 -41.53 5.92 -20.12
CA THR A 170 -40.45 6.66 -20.75
C THR A 170 -39.94 7.87 -19.98
N SER A 171 -38.63 7.94 -19.70
CA SER A 171 -37.77 9.12 -19.93
C SER A 171 -36.31 8.86 -19.55
N SER A 172 -35.41 9.15 -20.49
CA SER A 172 -33.98 9.51 -20.37
C SER A 172 -33.04 8.64 -19.51
N ALA A 173 -32.02 8.10 -20.19
CA ALA A 173 -30.82 7.52 -19.58
C ALA A 173 -30.24 8.43 -18.48
N PRO A 174 -29.79 7.88 -17.32
CA PRO A 174 -29.17 8.70 -16.30
C PRO A 174 -27.79 9.12 -16.79
N THR A 175 -27.64 10.40 -17.05
CA THR A 175 -26.36 11.10 -17.15
C THR A 175 -25.59 10.88 -15.85
N VAL A 176 -24.33 10.50 -15.99
CA VAL A 176 -23.38 10.38 -14.88
C VAL A 176 -23.23 11.76 -14.25
N ASP A 177 -23.93 12.02 -13.13
CA ASP A 177 -23.87 13.30 -12.45
C ASP A 177 -22.46 13.51 -11.87
N SER A 178 -21.70 14.33 -12.60
CA SER A 178 -20.35 14.78 -12.34
C SER A 178 -20.32 15.88 -11.27
N ASN A 179 -20.88 15.62 -10.08
CA ASN A 179 -20.85 16.55 -8.95
C ASN A 179 -20.37 15.88 -7.65
N LEU A 180 -19.31 15.06 -7.74
CA LEU A 180 -18.55 14.60 -6.59
C LEU A 180 -17.31 15.49 -6.42
N THR A 181 -17.47 16.54 -5.62
CA THR A 181 -16.39 17.38 -5.10
C THR A 181 -15.35 16.51 -4.36
N ASP A 182 -14.07 16.75 -4.64
CA ASP A 182 -12.87 16.03 -4.20
C ASP A 182 -12.63 14.62 -4.79
N ALA A 183 -12.37 14.58 -6.10
CA ALA A 183 -11.98 13.38 -6.86
C ALA A 183 -10.83 12.56 -6.21
N GLY A 184 -9.95 13.16 -5.39
CA GLY A 184 -8.88 12.44 -4.69
C GLY A 184 -9.34 11.65 -3.46
N ILE A 185 -10.32 12.13 -2.70
CA ILE A 185 -10.80 11.50 -1.46
C ILE A 185 -11.73 10.32 -1.77
N ALA A 186 -12.58 10.48 -2.81
CA ALA A 186 -13.45 9.42 -3.29
C ALA A 186 -12.65 8.22 -3.84
N VAL A 187 -11.60 8.47 -4.62
CA VAL A 187 -10.69 7.43 -5.15
C VAL A 187 -9.98 6.67 -4.01
N GLY A 188 -9.55 7.38 -2.96
CA GLY A 188 -8.86 6.75 -1.82
C GLY A 188 -9.72 5.77 -1.01
N THR A 189 -11.04 5.98 -0.97
CA THR A 189 -11.97 5.10 -0.24
C THR A 189 -12.30 3.83 -1.02
N VAL A 190 -12.36 3.93 -2.35
CA VAL A 190 -12.68 2.80 -3.25
C VAL A 190 -11.61 1.71 -3.24
N ALA A 191 -10.35 2.05 -2.97
CA ALA A 191 -9.20 1.15 -3.02
C ALA A 191 -9.26 -0.10 -2.12
N TYR A 192 -10.19 -0.13 -1.15
CA TYR A 192 -10.38 -1.27 -0.23
C TYR A 192 -11.66 -2.06 -0.50
N MET A 193 -12.44 -1.70 -1.52
CA MET A 193 -13.63 -2.47 -1.89
C MET A 193 -13.24 -3.84 -2.43
N SER A 194 -14.06 -4.83 -2.15
CA SER A 194 -13.93 -6.17 -2.72
C SER A 194 -14.50 -6.25 -4.14
N PRO A 195 -14.11 -7.26 -4.95
CA PRO A 195 -14.69 -7.49 -6.27
C PRO A 195 -16.23 -7.59 -6.25
N GLU A 196 -16.79 -8.26 -5.26
CA GLU A 196 -18.23 -8.41 -5.05
C GLU A 196 -18.91 -7.07 -4.73
N GLN A 197 -18.27 -6.18 -3.97
CA GLN A 197 -18.77 -4.82 -3.76
C GLN A 197 -18.76 -4.00 -5.05
N VAL A 198 -17.69 -4.10 -5.86
CA VAL A 198 -17.58 -3.38 -7.13
C VAL A 198 -18.62 -3.86 -8.14
N ARG A 199 -18.94 -5.16 -8.15
CA ARG A 199 -19.99 -5.76 -9.01
C ARG A 199 -21.41 -5.51 -8.51
N GLY A 200 -21.59 -5.17 -7.23
CA GLY A 200 -22.90 -5.03 -6.60
C GLY A 200 -23.56 -6.37 -6.23
N ASP A 201 -22.74 -7.41 -6.09
CA ASP A 201 -23.15 -8.77 -5.74
C ASP A 201 -23.64 -8.85 -4.27
N GLU A 202 -24.19 -9.99 -3.88
CA GLU A 202 -24.47 -10.24 -2.46
C GLU A 202 -23.15 -10.36 -1.67
N LEU A 203 -23.11 -9.70 -0.52
CA LEU A 203 -21.92 -9.65 0.32
C LEU A 203 -22.04 -10.64 1.47
N ASP A 204 -20.99 -11.40 1.71
CA ASP A 204 -20.77 -12.18 2.93
C ASP A 204 -19.52 -11.69 3.68
N SER A 205 -19.14 -12.37 4.77
CA SER A 205 -17.97 -12.01 5.60
C SER A 205 -16.64 -11.99 4.83
N ARG A 206 -16.53 -12.68 3.69
CA ARG A 206 -15.31 -12.74 2.87
C ARG A 206 -15.01 -11.41 2.19
N THR A 207 -16.00 -10.52 2.08
CA THR A 207 -15.79 -9.13 1.64
C THR A 207 -14.82 -8.39 2.56
N ASP A 208 -14.97 -8.57 3.87
CA ASP A 208 -14.10 -7.91 4.85
C ASP A 208 -12.68 -8.49 4.82
N LEU A 209 -12.55 -9.77 4.45
CA LEU A 209 -11.25 -10.43 4.33
C LEU A 209 -10.45 -9.87 3.15
N PHE A 210 -11.10 -9.58 2.03
CA PHE A 210 -10.46 -8.89 0.91
C PHE A 210 -10.03 -7.48 1.28
N SER A 211 -10.94 -6.69 1.84
CA SER A 211 -10.65 -5.34 2.31
C SER A 211 -9.50 -5.34 3.32
N PHE A 212 -9.48 -6.32 4.22
CA PHE A 212 -8.38 -6.50 5.17
C PHE A 212 -7.08 -6.91 4.48
N GLY A 213 -7.11 -7.75 3.44
CA GLY A 213 -5.95 -8.03 2.57
C GLY A 213 -5.34 -6.77 1.97
N ALA A 214 -6.17 -5.84 1.49
CA ALA A 214 -5.72 -4.55 0.99
C ALA A 214 -5.07 -3.68 2.08
N VAL A 215 -5.62 -3.71 3.30
CA VAL A 215 -5.01 -3.05 4.47
C VAL A 215 -3.67 -3.69 4.85
N LEU A 216 -3.56 -5.03 4.86
CA LEU A 216 -2.32 -5.74 5.14
C LEU A 216 -1.22 -5.35 4.15
N TYR A 217 -1.57 -5.29 2.86
CA TYR A 217 -0.65 -4.84 1.81
C TYR A 217 -0.14 -3.42 2.06
N GLU A 218 -1.01 -2.50 2.44
CA GLU A 218 -0.61 -1.13 2.73
C GLU A 218 0.22 -1.01 4.00
N MET A 219 -0.11 -1.77 5.05
CA MET A 219 0.73 -1.85 6.25
C MET A 219 2.15 -2.32 5.90
N ALA A 220 2.25 -3.27 4.96
CA ALA A 220 3.51 -3.84 4.50
C ALA A 220 4.35 -2.89 3.65
N THR A 221 3.69 -2.14 2.75
CA THR A 221 4.35 -1.43 1.64
C THR A 221 4.24 0.09 1.71
N GLN A 222 3.42 0.62 2.64
CA GLN A 222 3.03 2.04 2.71
C GLN A 222 2.37 2.55 1.41
N ARG A 223 1.78 1.64 0.63
CA ARG A 223 1.10 1.92 -0.64
C ARG A 223 -0.18 1.10 -0.70
N GLN A 224 -1.22 1.67 -1.32
CA GLN A 224 -2.45 0.94 -1.56
C GLN A 224 -2.21 -0.24 -2.51
N ALA A 225 -2.92 -1.35 -2.30
CA ALA A 225 -2.87 -2.53 -3.17
C ALA A 225 -3.37 -2.19 -4.58
N PHE A 226 -4.48 -1.45 -4.64
CA PHE A 226 -5.10 -0.99 -5.88
C PHE A 226 -5.12 0.54 -5.87
N SER A 227 -4.52 1.15 -6.89
CA SER A 227 -4.44 2.61 -7.00
C SER A 227 -4.61 3.03 -8.45
N GLY A 228 -5.15 4.22 -8.68
CA GLY A 228 -5.43 4.75 -10.00
C GLY A 228 -5.76 6.24 -9.95
N GLN A 229 -5.69 6.90 -11.11
CA GLN A 229 -6.02 8.33 -11.22
C GLN A 229 -7.54 8.59 -11.15
N THR A 230 -8.35 7.57 -11.39
CA THR A 230 -9.82 7.64 -11.36
C THR A 230 -10.40 6.41 -10.67
N SER A 231 -11.63 6.53 -10.16
CA SER A 231 -12.34 5.42 -9.52
C SER A 231 -12.54 4.24 -10.48
N ALA A 232 -12.79 4.50 -11.77
CA ALA A 232 -12.90 3.47 -12.79
C ALA A 232 -11.62 2.63 -12.95
N VAL A 233 -10.44 3.27 -12.89
CA VAL A 233 -9.15 2.56 -12.95
C VAL A 233 -8.96 1.71 -11.69
N VAL A 234 -9.38 2.21 -10.52
CA VAL A 234 -9.30 1.45 -9.28
C VAL A 234 -10.26 0.25 -9.30
N TYR A 235 -11.50 0.43 -9.78
CA TYR A 235 -12.46 -0.67 -9.94
C TYR A 235 -11.92 -1.77 -10.87
N GLU A 236 -11.35 -1.39 -12.02
CA GLU A 236 -10.73 -2.35 -12.94
C GLU A 236 -9.57 -3.10 -12.26
N ALA A 237 -8.72 -2.39 -11.51
CA ALA A 237 -7.63 -3.01 -10.77
C ALA A 237 -8.12 -3.99 -9.69
N ILE A 238 -9.17 -3.63 -8.94
CA ILE A 238 -9.79 -4.50 -7.93
C ILE A 238 -10.31 -5.79 -8.59
N LEU A 239 -10.94 -5.68 -9.76
CA LEU A 239 -11.54 -6.82 -10.45
C LEU A 239 -10.52 -7.74 -11.12
N ASN A 240 -9.44 -7.19 -11.70
CA ASN A 240 -8.65 -7.92 -12.69
C ASN A 240 -7.13 -7.90 -12.48
N ARG A 241 -6.61 -7.13 -11.51
CA ARG A 241 -5.16 -7.00 -11.31
C ARG A 241 -4.73 -7.51 -9.95
N ASP A 242 -3.52 -8.04 -9.92
CA ASP A 242 -2.81 -8.36 -8.69
C ASP A 242 -1.94 -7.16 -8.26
N PRO A 243 -1.82 -6.88 -6.96
CA PRO A 243 -0.89 -5.87 -6.47
C PRO A 243 0.56 -6.28 -6.75
N ALA A 244 1.46 -5.30 -6.82
CA ALA A 244 2.89 -5.58 -6.94
C ALA A 244 3.38 -6.37 -5.72
N ALA A 245 4.32 -7.30 -5.89
CA ALA A 245 4.79 -8.10 -4.75
C ALA A 245 5.39 -7.20 -3.64
N VAL A 246 5.04 -7.48 -2.39
CA VAL A 246 5.53 -6.84 -1.17
C VAL A 246 7.05 -6.88 -1.10
N SER A 247 7.69 -7.96 -1.56
CA SER A 247 9.14 -8.12 -1.57
C SER A 247 9.89 -7.02 -2.35
N PHE A 248 9.26 -6.42 -3.36
CA PHE A 248 9.85 -5.28 -4.08
C PHE A 248 9.94 -4.00 -3.24
N ARG A 249 9.09 -3.87 -2.20
CA ARG A 249 8.96 -2.65 -1.39
C ARG A 249 9.47 -2.83 0.02
N ASN A 250 9.28 -4.02 0.59
CA ASN A 250 9.65 -4.36 1.94
C ASN A 250 10.27 -5.77 1.98
N PRO A 251 11.56 -5.90 1.62
CA PRO A 251 12.25 -7.19 1.58
C PRO A 251 12.49 -7.81 2.98
N GLU A 252 12.22 -7.07 4.06
CA GLU A 252 12.35 -7.59 5.43
C GLU A 252 11.17 -8.48 5.84
N LEU A 253 10.05 -8.40 5.11
CA LEU A 253 8.90 -9.24 5.32
C LEU A 253 9.12 -10.62 4.68
N PRO A 254 8.83 -11.71 5.41
CA PRO A 254 9.01 -13.06 4.89
C PRO A 254 8.00 -13.37 3.78
N THR A 255 8.36 -14.28 2.86
CA THR A 255 7.48 -14.76 1.78
C THR A 255 6.11 -15.22 2.28
N ARG A 256 6.07 -15.86 3.45
CA ARG A 256 4.81 -16.29 4.08
C ARG A 256 3.84 -15.14 4.37
N PHE A 257 4.32 -13.91 4.56
CA PHE A 257 3.45 -12.75 4.70
C PHE A 257 2.82 -12.34 3.36
N GLN A 258 3.56 -12.45 2.26
CA GLN A 258 3.04 -12.29 0.90
C GLN A 258 1.93 -13.31 0.63
N GLU A 259 2.16 -14.59 0.94
CA GLU A 259 1.17 -15.66 0.75
C GLU A 259 -0.15 -15.38 1.48
N ILE A 260 -0.10 -14.80 2.69
CA ILE A 260 -1.30 -14.39 3.44
C ILE A 260 -2.02 -13.24 2.72
N ILE A 261 -1.28 -12.25 2.21
CA ILE A 261 -1.87 -11.13 1.47
C ILE A 261 -2.52 -11.63 0.17
N ASP A 262 -1.82 -12.47 -0.59
CA ASP A 262 -2.31 -13.00 -1.87
C ASP A 262 -3.60 -13.79 -1.67
N LYS A 263 -3.61 -14.70 -0.70
CA LYS A 263 -4.80 -15.49 -0.37
C LYS A 263 -5.97 -14.62 0.12
N ALA A 264 -5.70 -13.51 0.82
CA ALA A 264 -6.76 -12.56 1.21
C ALA A 264 -7.28 -11.74 0.02
N LEU A 265 -6.42 -11.44 -0.96
CA LEU A 265 -6.73 -10.63 -2.15
C LEU A 265 -7.19 -11.46 -3.36
N GLU A 266 -7.45 -12.75 -3.18
CA GLU A 266 -8.05 -13.60 -4.20
C GLU A 266 -9.36 -13.00 -4.73
N LYS A 267 -9.50 -12.97 -6.05
CA LYS A 267 -10.67 -12.38 -6.73
C LYS A 267 -11.89 -13.27 -6.64
N ASP A 268 -11.66 -14.58 -6.65
CA ASP A 268 -12.68 -15.60 -6.40
C ASP A 268 -12.85 -15.78 -4.87
N PRO A 269 -14.02 -15.46 -4.29
CA PRO A 269 -14.28 -15.65 -2.87
C PRO A 269 -14.11 -17.11 -2.38
N GLU A 270 -14.27 -18.11 -3.25
CA GLU A 270 -14.09 -19.53 -2.89
C GLU A 270 -12.62 -19.91 -2.71
N LEU A 271 -11.70 -19.19 -3.36
CA LEU A 271 -10.25 -19.39 -3.21
C LEU A 271 -9.65 -18.56 -2.07
N ARG A 272 -10.40 -17.59 -1.56
CA ARG A 272 -10.01 -16.70 -0.46
C ARG A 272 -10.00 -17.44 0.88
N TYR A 273 -9.46 -16.79 1.91
CA TYR A 273 -9.76 -17.17 3.30
C TYR A 273 -11.27 -17.28 3.53
N GLN A 274 -11.71 -18.35 4.20
CA GLN A 274 -13.14 -18.59 4.46
C GLN A 274 -13.60 -18.00 5.80
N SER A 275 -12.67 -17.68 6.70
CA SER A 275 -12.97 -16.98 7.95
C SER A 275 -11.80 -16.09 8.41
N ALA A 276 -12.11 -15.05 9.17
CA ALA A 276 -11.09 -14.21 9.81
C ALA A 276 -10.25 -15.00 10.83
N GLY A 277 -10.83 -16.01 11.49
CA GLY A 277 -10.10 -16.94 12.36
C GLY A 277 -9.01 -17.75 11.65
N GLU A 278 -9.23 -18.14 10.40
CA GLU A 278 -8.22 -18.81 9.56
C GLU A 278 -7.04 -17.87 9.28
N LEU A 279 -7.32 -16.66 8.78
CA LEU A 279 -6.33 -15.63 8.51
C LEU A 279 -5.53 -15.28 9.78
N ARG A 280 -6.20 -15.09 10.91
CA ARG A 280 -5.59 -14.85 12.23
C ARG A 280 -4.65 -15.99 12.63
N SER A 281 -5.02 -17.23 12.34
CA SER A 281 -4.21 -18.40 12.66
C SER A 281 -2.89 -18.40 11.89
N ASP A 282 -2.92 -18.04 10.61
CA ASP A 282 -1.71 -17.91 9.79
C ASP A 282 -0.81 -16.76 10.26
N LEU A 283 -1.37 -15.60 10.60
CA LEU A 283 -0.62 -14.49 11.20
C LEU A 283 0.06 -14.90 12.52
N LYS A 284 -0.64 -15.62 13.40
CA LYS A 284 -0.09 -16.11 14.67
C LYS A 284 0.98 -17.18 14.47
N ARG A 285 0.88 -18.02 13.42
CA ARG A 285 1.94 -18.97 13.06
C ARG A 285 3.18 -18.23 12.56
N LEU A 286 2.97 -17.25 11.67
CA LEU A 286 4.05 -16.42 11.15
C LEU A 286 4.81 -15.69 12.25
N LYS A 287 4.09 -15.08 13.22
CA LYS A 287 4.73 -14.42 14.37
C LYS A 287 5.65 -15.37 15.13
N ARG A 288 5.16 -16.58 15.45
CA ARG A 288 5.94 -17.60 16.16
C ARG A 288 7.18 -18.03 15.39
N ASP A 289 7.07 -18.18 14.07
CA ASP A 289 8.21 -18.56 13.22
C ASP A 289 9.29 -17.47 13.25
N LEU A 290 8.89 -16.19 13.16
CA LEU A 290 9.80 -15.04 13.25
C LEU A 290 10.49 -14.97 14.62
N GLU A 291 9.75 -15.08 15.72
CA GLU A 291 10.31 -15.08 17.07
C GLU A 291 11.27 -16.26 17.30
N SER A 292 10.93 -17.45 16.77
CA SER A 292 11.81 -18.63 16.86
C SER A 292 13.10 -18.45 16.06
N THR A 293 13.04 -17.73 14.94
CA THR A 293 14.20 -17.46 14.09
C THR A 293 15.10 -16.43 14.76
N GLU A 294 14.53 -15.35 15.30
CA GLU A 294 15.27 -14.35 16.07
C GLU A 294 15.92 -14.96 17.32
N SER A 295 15.20 -15.83 18.04
CA SER A 295 15.75 -16.56 19.18
C SER A 295 16.92 -17.46 18.77
N ARG A 296 16.76 -18.25 17.69
CA ARG A 296 17.82 -19.10 17.14
C ARG A 296 19.07 -18.30 16.76
N LEU A 297 18.90 -17.18 16.05
CA LEU A 297 20.00 -16.28 15.68
C LEU A 297 20.71 -15.67 16.89
N ARG A 298 19.99 -15.42 18.01
CA ARG A 298 20.58 -14.96 19.27
C ARG A 298 21.29 -16.07 20.06
N THR A 299 20.83 -17.31 19.96
CA THR A 299 21.44 -18.48 20.63
C THR A 299 22.55 -19.15 19.85
N LEU A 300 22.78 -18.79 18.57
CA LEU A 300 24.02 -19.19 17.91
C LEU A 300 25.18 -18.68 18.76
N PRO A 301 26.05 -19.55 19.29
CA PRO A 301 27.25 -19.07 19.95
C PRO A 301 27.97 -18.23 18.91
N ALA A 302 28.13 -16.93 19.17
CA ALA A 302 29.15 -16.13 18.49
C ALA A 302 30.38 -17.01 18.53
N SER A 303 30.82 -17.51 17.36
CA SER A 303 31.84 -18.55 17.29
C SER A 303 32.96 -18.09 18.18
N ARG A 304 33.08 -18.70 19.36
CA ARG A 304 34.20 -18.44 20.26
C ARG A 304 35.35 -18.99 19.47
N ALA A 305 36.05 -18.10 18.75
CA ALA A 305 37.40 -18.34 18.31
C ALA A 305 38.11 -18.83 19.58
N SER A 306 38.36 -20.13 19.64
CA SER A 306 39.09 -20.75 20.73
C SER A 306 40.37 -19.94 20.92
N PRO A 307 40.78 -19.58 22.15
CA PRO A 307 42.06 -18.92 22.37
C PRO A 307 43.17 -19.94 22.08
N ARG A 308 43.49 -20.11 20.80
CA ARG A 308 44.55 -20.99 20.31
C ARG A 308 45.85 -20.22 20.43
N ASN A 309 46.55 -20.47 21.54
CA ASN A 309 47.97 -20.27 21.79
C ASN A 309 48.62 -19.03 21.16
N TRP A 310 48.50 -17.92 21.89
CA TRP A 310 49.17 -16.63 21.67
C TRP A 310 50.70 -16.73 21.48
N TRP A 311 51.36 -17.81 21.93
CA TRP A 311 52.82 -18.00 21.83
C TRP A 311 53.35 -18.54 20.49
N SER A 312 52.52 -18.94 19.52
CA SER A 312 53.02 -19.27 18.16
C SER A 312 53.08 -18.08 17.20
N SER A 313 52.57 -16.91 17.61
CA SER A 313 52.41 -15.72 16.76
C SER A 313 53.70 -14.93 16.53
N GLN A 314 54.72 -15.10 17.38
CA GLN A 314 56.00 -14.38 17.19
C GLN A 314 56.79 -14.89 15.99
N LYS A 315 56.67 -16.18 15.62
CA LYS A 315 57.35 -16.73 14.44
C LYS A 315 56.72 -16.26 13.12
N VAL A 316 55.40 -16.05 13.11
CA VAL A 316 54.66 -15.60 11.91
C VAL A 316 54.87 -14.11 11.66
N VAL A 317 54.93 -13.29 12.71
CA VAL A 317 55.21 -11.84 12.56
C VAL A 317 56.64 -11.60 12.10
N ILE A 318 57.63 -12.34 12.61
CA ILE A 318 59.02 -12.22 12.13
C ILE A 318 59.13 -12.66 10.66
N ALA A 319 58.47 -13.76 10.27
CA ALA A 319 58.44 -14.18 8.87
C ALA A 319 57.74 -13.16 7.96
N ALA A 320 56.62 -12.57 8.40
CA ALA A 320 55.90 -11.54 7.64
C ALA A 320 56.68 -10.22 7.52
N VAL A 321 57.46 -9.85 8.54
CA VAL A 321 58.34 -8.67 8.50
C VAL A 321 59.54 -8.91 7.58
N LEU A 322 60.10 -10.13 7.56
CA LEU A 322 61.17 -10.49 6.63
C LEU A 322 60.67 -10.55 5.17
N ILE A 323 59.47 -11.08 4.93
CA ILE A 323 58.85 -11.13 3.60
C ILE A 323 58.48 -9.73 3.10
N SER A 324 57.94 -8.86 3.97
CA SER A 324 57.63 -7.48 3.61
C SER A 324 58.89 -6.62 3.44
N GLY A 325 59.93 -6.82 4.25
CA GLY A 325 61.25 -6.21 4.05
C GLY A 325 61.89 -6.60 2.71
N LEU A 326 61.82 -7.89 2.35
CA LEU A 326 62.31 -8.38 1.05
C LEU A 326 61.51 -7.79 -0.12
N ALA A 327 60.19 -7.68 0.02
CA ALA A 327 59.31 -7.07 -0.98
C ALA A 327 59.59 -5.56 -1.16
N VAL A 328 59.91 -4.83 -0.09
CA VAL A 328 60.26 -3.40 -0.16
C VAL A 328 61.63 -3.21 -0.83
N VAL A 329 62.62 -4.06 -0.52
CA VAL A 329 63.94 -4.01 -1.19
C VAL A 329 63.83 -4.34 -2.69
N LEU A 330 62.98 -5.32 -3.05
CA LEU A 330 62.67 -5.63 -4.45
C LEU A 330 61.92 -4.50 -5.16
N ALA A 331 60.96 -3.84 -4.49
CA ALA A 331 60.22 -2.71 -5.03
C ALA A 331 61.10 -1.46 -5.24
N LEU A 332 62.05 -1.20 -4.33
CA LEU A 332 63.01 -0.11 -4.47
C LEU A 332 64.01 -0.34 -5.61
N ARG A 333 64.38 -1.62 -5.86
CA ARG A 333 65.19 -2.01 -7.04
C ARG A 333 64.40 -1.97 -8.35
N TRP A 334 63.10 -2.24 -8.33
CA TRP A 334 62.25 -2.06 -9.51
C TRP A 334 62.02 -0.61 -9.87
N ARG A 335 62.02 0.30 -8.89
CA ARG A 335 61.89 1.74 -9.12
C ARG A 335 63.12 2.38 -9.77
N SER A 336 64.24 1.65 -9.87
CA SER A 336 65.47 2.10 -10.54
C SER A 336 65.60 1.58 -11.98
N ALA A 337 64.64 0.80 -12.48
CA ALA A 337 64.61 0.35 -13.88
C ALA A 337 63.82 1.37 -14.74
N PRO A 338 64.31 1.77 -15.94
CA PRO A 338 63.52 2.59 -16.85
C PRO A 338 62.35 1.79 -17.43
N LEU A 339 61.13 2.30 -17.30
CA LEU A 339 59.91 1.69 -17.85
C LEU A 339 59.70 2.11 -19.32
N PRO A 340 59.32 1.18 -20.23
CA PRO A 340 58.65 1.51 -21.49
C PRO A 340 57.13 1.78 -21.27
N HIS A 341 56.63 2.83 -21.93
CA HIS A 341 55.23 3.25 -22.17
C HIS A 341 54.29 2.10 -22.61
N GLU A 342 52.95 2.14 -22.56
CA GLU A 342 51.94 3.20 -22.37
C GLU A 342 50.59 2.51 -22.04
N SER A 343 49.81 3.05 -21.11
CA SER A 343 48.41 2.63 -20.90
C SER A 343 47.53 3.41 -21.88
N ARG A 344 46.94 2.74 -22.88
CA ARG A 344 45.98 3.39 -23.80
C ARG A 344 44.70 3.76 -23.06
N MET A 345 44.53 5.05 -22.79
CA MET A 345 43.22 5.67 -22.52
C MET A 345 42.35 5.50 -23.77
N LEU A 346 41.21 4.83 -23.65
CA LEU A 346 40.21 4.81 -24.72
C LEU A 346 39.56 6.19 -24.81
N LEU A 347 39.89 6.95 -25.86
CA LEU A 347 39.23 8.19 -26.23
C LEU A 347 37.88 7.86 -26.88
N GLN A 348 36.78 8.13 -26.18
CA GLN A 348 35.44 8.09 -26.76
C GLN A 348 35.12 9.45 -27.39
N ARG A 349 34.87 9.47 -28.71
CA ARG A 349 34.49 10.68 -29.46
C ARG A 349 33.13 10.44 -30.11
N SER A 350 32.16 11.31 -29.83
CA SER A 350 30.87 11.28 -30.53
C SER A 350 31.05 11.80 -31.96
N ILE A 351 30.53 11.05 -32.93
CA ILE A 351 30.76 11.30 -34.37
C ILE A 351 29.50 11.88 -35.04
N THR A 352 28.30 11.54 -34.57
CA THR A 352 27.01 12.07 -35.08
C THR A 352 25.92 12.08 -33.99
N ALA A 353 24.80 12.76 -34.23
CA ALA A 353 23.60 12.73 -33.39
C ALA A 353 22.36 12.58 -34.29
N ASN A 354 21.33 11.86 -33.84
CA ASN A 354 20.11 11.60 -34.62
C ASN A 354 19.05 12.69 -34.32
N PRO A 355 18.75 13.61 -35.26
CA PRO A 355 17.78 14.67 -35.02
C PRO A 355 16.34 14.14 -35.10
N PRO A 356 15.40 14.66 -34.28
CA PRO A 356 14.01 14.21 -34.27
C PRO A 356 13.24 14.54 -35.55
N GLU A 357 13.72 15.51 -36.33
CA GLU A 357 13.08 16.00 -37.55
C GLU A 357 13.26 15.06 -38.76
N ASN A 358 14.36 14.29 -38.79
CA ASN A 358 14.66 13.28 -39.81
C ASN A 358 15.39 12.09 -39.17
N PRO A 359 14.66 11.19 -38.50
CA PRO A 359 15.29 10.11 -37.76
C PRO A 359 15.89 9.09 -38.72
N VAL A 360 17.19 8.86 -38.55
CA VAL A 360 17.92 7.79 -39.22
C VAL A 360 17.42 6.45 -38.68
N TYR A 361 16.96 5.56 -39.57
CA TYR A 361 16.49 4.22 -39.20
C TYR A 361 17.51 3.11 -39.49
N ALA A 362 18.54 3.39 -40.29
CA ALA A 362 19.63 2.45 -40.54
C ALA A 362 20.97 3.19 -40.66
N ALA A 363 22.03 2.65 -40.07
CA ALA A 363 23.37 3.18 -40.19
C ALA A 363 24.43 2.07 -40.13
N ALA A 364 25.52 2.24 -40.87
CA ALA A 364 26.66 1.32 -40.89
C ALA A 364 27.97 2.10 -41.09
N ILE A 365 29.01 1.73 -40.34
CA ILE A 365 30.36 2.28 -40.51
C ILE A 365 31.12 1.41 -41.52
N SER A 366 31.87 2.05 -42.42
CA SER A 366 32.70 1.33 -43.38
C SER A 366 33.76 0.47 -42.69
N PRO A 367 34.20 -0.66 -43.26
CA PRO A 367 35.20 -1.53 -42.65
C PRO A 367 36.55 -0.86 -42.35
N ASP A 368 36.89 0.20 -43.09
CA ASP A 368 38.07 1.03 -42.88
C ASP A 368 37.87 2.15 -41.85
N GLY A 369 36.66 2.30 -41.31
CA GLY A 369 36.30 3.27 -40.27
C GLY A 369 36.27 4.72 -40.75
N ARG A 370 36.33 4.99 -42.05
CA ARG A 370 36.44 6.36 -42.61
C ARG A 370 35.10 6.99 -42.96
N SER A 371 34.06 6.18 -43.14
CA SER A 371 32.76 6.64 -43.61
C SER A 371 31.62 6.03 -42.82
N LEU A 372 30.53 6.79 -42.68
CA LEU A 372 29.26 6.35 -42.11
C LEU A 372 28.20 6.42 -43.20
N ALA A 373 27.65 5.28 -43.59
CA ALA A 373 26.45 5.23 -44.39
C ALA A 373 25.23 5.30 -43.47
N TYR A 374 24.25 6.12 -43.82
CA TYR A 374 22.99 6.19 -43.09
C TYR A 374 21.81 6.40 -44.03
N ALA A 375 20.64 5.94 -43.62
CA ALA A 375 19.40 6.07 -44.37
C ALA A 375 18.34 6.79 -43.52
N ASP A 376 17.70 7.77 -44.14
CA ASP A 376 16.53 8.46 -43.62
C ASP A 376 15.39 8.41 -44.66
N PHE A 377 14.29 9.12 -44.40
CA PHE A 377 13.11 9.12 -45.28
C PHE A 377 13.32 9.88 -46.60
N THR A 378 14.45 10.58 -46.75
CA THR A 378 14.81 11.35 -47.94
C THR A 378 15.82 10.62 -48.84
N GLY A 379 16.57 9.65 -48.30
CA GLY A 379 17.46 8.81 -49.08
C GLY A 379 18.56 8.14 -48.28
N VAL A 380 19.56 7.62 -49.01
CA VAL A 380 20.78 7.05 -48.44
C VAL A 380 21.91 8.06 -48.62
N PHE A 381 22.67 8.27 -47.55
CA PHE A 381 23.78 9.23 -47.51
C PHE A 381 25.04 8.55 -47.01
N VAL A 382 26.19 9.03 -47.49
CA VAL A 382 27.50 8.63 -46.99
C VAL A 382 28.19 9.86 -46.44
N ARG A 383 28.57 9.79 -45.16
CA ARG A 383 29.30 10.85 -44.45
C ARG A 383 30.75 10.46 -44.24
N LEU A 384 31.67 11.33 -44.64
CA LEU A 384 33.09 11.19 -44.32
C LEU A 384 33.33 11.61 -42.88
N LEU A 385 33.88 10.71 -42.05
CA LEU A 385 34.02 10.96 -40.62
C LEU A 385 35.14 11.95 -40.27
N GLU A 386 36.11 12.12 -41.17
CA GLU A 386 37.23 13.04 -40.99
C GLU A 386 36.83 14.49 -41.27
N THR A 387 36.08 14.73 -42.35
CA THR A 387 35.68 16.08 -42.79
C THR A 387 34.28 16.47 -42.32
N GLY A 388 33.44 15.47 -41.99
CA GLY A 388 32.04 15.67 -41.63
C GLY A 388 31.11 15.93 -42.81
N GLU A 389 31.63 15.93 -44.05
CA GLU A 389 30.85 16.13 -45.27
C GLU A 389 29.95 14.93 -45.58
N SER A 390 28.74 15.19 -46.07
CA SER A 390 27.75 14.16 -46.41
C SER A 390 27.36 14.26 -47.87
N HIS A 391 27.35 13.13 -48.57
CA HIS A 391 26.99 13.05 -49.98
C HIS A 391 25.80 12.09 -50.16
N PRO A 392 24.81 12.42 -51.01
CA PRO A 392 23.73 11.50 -51.35
C PRO A 392 24.28 10.36 -52.21
N LEU A 393 23.86 9.14 -51.90
CA LEU A 393 24.16 7.96 -52.69
C LEU A 393 23.02 7.75 -53.70
N ALA A 394 23.33 7.83 -55.00
CA ALA A 394 22.34 7.54 -56.03
C ALA A 394 21.96 6.06 -55.98
N LEU A 395 20.67 5.78 -55.76
CA LEU A 395 20.14 4.42 -55.75
C LEU A 395 19.79 3.99 -57.18
N PRO A 396 19.90 2.69 -57.52
CA PRO A 396 19.48 2.17 -58.82
C PRO A 396 17.99 2.45 -59.10
N GLU A 397 17.61 2.64 -60.37
CA GLU A 397 16.21 2.79 -60.77
C GLU A 397 15.39 1.57 -60.31
N GLY A 398 14.29 1.81 -59.57
CA GLY A 398 13.41 0.78 -59.02
C GLY A 398 13.62 0.43 -57.55
N PHE A 399 14.56 1.08 -56.84
CA PHE A 399 14.74 0.89 -55.41
C PHE A 399 13.66 1.63 -54.60
N CYS A 400 12.74 0.89 -53.97
CA CYS A 400 11.74 1.44 -53.03
C CYS A 400 12.08 1.06 -51.58
N PHE A 401 12.07 2.04 -50.69
CA PHE A 401 12.09 1.80 -49.24
C PHE A 401 10.75 1.15 -48.83
N ARG A 402 10.81 0.00 -48.17
CA ARG A 402 9.62 -0.71 -47.64
C ARG A 402 9.26 -0.23 -46.26
#